data_AF-A0A090X0Q0-F1
#
_entry.id   AF-A0A090X0Q0-F1
#
_cell.length_a   1.000
_cell.length_b   1.000
_cell.length_c   1.000
_cell.angle_alpha   90.00
_cell.angle_beta   90.00
_cell.angle_gamma   90.00
#
_symmetry.space_group_name_H-M   'P 1'
#
loop_
_entity.id
_entity.type
_entity.pdbx_description
1 polymer ?
#
loop_
_entity_poly.entity_id
_entity_poly.type
_entity_poly.pdbx_seq_one_letter_code
_entity_poly.pdbx_strand_id
1 'polypeptide(L)'
;MHAALNNPKIKDFKMLSTDSSQSTHENDRIYMPDFAPSDGKNYSIEVLGPVTDKDENDNVRLEKISDYGKTKNGHSIILRLHYGKFKVLFGGDLNKPAEKFLLKHYTKRKSFPRYGTEASKTMIEEAKHWFNAEVMKVCHHGAADVTNEFMSAVNPACFVISSGDQEGHVHPRPDLLGRLGKYGRGDSPVLLSTELQRSTREHEDKNVISTLKKNIAKMVKNPSDKLNALIEEGINHLAKTNVDVYGAIYLKTDGDRLITAFKIEEKSKLKKWFYFEYKIDNSGELTLIS
;
A
#
# COMPACT_ATOMS: atom_id res chain seq x y z
N MET A 1 -16.37 -4.40 0.45
CA MET A 1 -16.86 -4.89 1.76
C MET A 1 -17.80 -6.08 1.62
N HIS A 2 -18.85 -6.03 0.80
CA HIS A 2 -19.81 -7.14 0.60
C HIS A 2 -19.17 -8.51 0.35
N ALA A 3 -18.20 -8.61 -0.57
CA ALA A 3 -17.49 -9.87 -0.85
C ALA A 3 -16.68 -10.40 0.36
N ALA A 4 -16.14 -9.52 1.19
CA ALA A 4 -15.43 -9.92 2.41
C ALA A 4 -16.42 -10.38 3.48
N LEU A 5 -17.51 -9.63 3.70
CA LEU A 5 -18.56 -9.95 4.68
C LEU A 5 -19.26 -11.29 4.36
N ASN A 6 -19.37 -11.65 3.08
CA ASN A 6 -19.98 -12.90 2.65
C ASN A 6 -18.98 -14.06 2.50
N ASN A 7 -17.70 -13.85 2.81
CA ASN A 7 -16.70 -14.90 2.70
C ASN A 7 -16.71 -15.76 3.97
N PRO A 8 -17.11 -17.05 3.92
CA PRO A 8 -17.19 -17.90 5.11
C PRO A 8 -15.83 -18.18 5.76
N LYS A 9 -14.72 -17.83 5.09
CA LYS A 9 -13.37 -17.92 5.66
C LYS A 9 -13.05 -16.76 6.61
N ILE A 10 -13.76 -15.64 6.51
CA ILE A 10 -13.58 -14.50 7.41
C ILE A 10 -14.59 -14.64 8.55
N LYS A 11 -14.08 -14.92 9.75
CA LYS A 11 -14.91 -15.26 10.92
C LYS A 11 -15.26 -14.05 11.79
N ASP A 12 -14.50 -12.98 11.70
CA ASP A 12 -14.63 -11.82 12.58
C ASP A 12 -14.16 -10.53 11.87
N PHE A 13 -14.75 -9.41 12.26
CA PHE A 13 -14.40 -8.06 11.82
C PHE A 13 -14.36 -7.15 13.05
N LYS A 14 -13.22 -6.49 13.25
CA LYS A 14 -13.03 -5.54 14.36
C LYS A 14 -12.71 -4.16 13.81
N MET A 15 -13.10 -3.14 14.57
CA MET A 15 -12.61 -1.80 14.35
C MET A 15 -11.13 -1.72 14.75
N LEU A 16 -10.37 -0.87 14.08
CA LEU A 16 -8.98 -0.58 14.39
C LEU A 16 -8.75 0.91 14.21
N SER A 17 -8.25 1.55 15.26
CA SER A 17 -7.92 2.98 15.31
C SER A 17 -6.90 3.25 16.40
N THR A 18 -6.58 4.51 16.66
CA THR A 18 -5.75 4.92 17.79
C THR A 18 -6.48 4.89 19.15
N ASP A 19 -7.76 4.51 19.19
CA ASP A 19 -8.51 4.42 20.43
C ASP A 19 -8.12 3.15 21.21
N SER A 20 -8.00 3.28 22.53
CA SER A 20 -7.57 2.19 23.42
C SER A 20 -8.60 1.05 23.55
N SER A 21 -9.85 1.26 23.14
CA SER A 21 -10.84 0.17 23.05
C SER A 21 -10.67 -0.69 21.79
N GLN A 22 -9.85 -0.25 20.83
CA GLN A 22 -9.69 -0.86 19.51
C GLN A 22 -8.24 -1.26 19.21
N SER A 23 -7.30 -0.94 20.10
CA SER A 23 -5.87 -1.12 19.92
C SER A 23 -5.15 -1.36 21.24
N THR A 24 -3.91 -1.86 21.18
CA THR A 24 -3.06 -2.07 22.36
C THR A 24 -2.12 -0.89 22.55
N HIS A 25 -2.15 -0.25 23.72
CA HIS A 25 -1.27 0.87 24.04
C HIS A 25 -0.11 0.39 24.92
N GLU A 26 1.13 0.59 24.48
CA GLU A 26 2.34 0.17 25.21
C GLU A 26 3.49 1.14 24.91
N ASN A 27 4.21 1.60 25.94
CA ASN A 27 5.41 2.44 25.80
C ASN A 27 5.19 3.67 24.88
N ASP A 28 4.11 4.41 25.11
CA ASP A 28 3.68 5.58 24.30
C ASP A 28 3.44 5.28 22.82
N ARG A 29 3.29 4.00 22.46
CA ARG A 29 2.95 3.53 21.12
C ARG A 29 1.62 2.80 21.13
N ILE A 30 1.04 2.69 19.93
CA ILE A 30 -0.25 2.08 19.69
C ILE A 30 -0.04 0.95 18.70
N TYR A 31 -0.53 -0.23 19.01
CA TYR A 31 -0.34 -1.44 18.24
C TYR A 31 -1.66 -2.08 17.86
N MET A 32 -1.63 -2.81 16.75
CA MET A 32 -2.72 -3.71 16.41
C MET A 32 -2.86 -4.76 17.52
N PRO A 33 -4.08 -5.09 17.99
CA PRO A 33 -4.27 -6.10 19.03
C PRO A 33 -3.56 -7.41 18.68
N ASP A 34 -2.85 -7.98 19.66
CA ASP A 34 -1.97 -9.16 19.53
C ASP A 34 -0.66 -8.93 18.76
N PHE A 35 -0.28 -7.69 18.44
CA PHE A 35 0.98 -7.35 17.75
C PHE A 35 1.79 -6.26 18.45
N ALA A 36 1.59 -6.08 19.75
CA ALA A 36 2.47 -5.28 20.59
C ALA A 36 3.77 -6.04 20.92
N PRO A 37 4.85 -5.35 21.33
CA PRO A 37 6.09 -6.01 21.75
C PRO A 37 5.88 -7.02 22.89
N SER A 38 4.97 -6.72 23.84
CA SER A 38 4.60 -7.62 24.94
C SER A 38 3.97 -8.93 24.50
N ASP A 39 3.43 -9.03 23.28
CA ASP A 39 2.88 -10.27 22.71
C ASP A 39 3.96 -11.29 22.31
N GLY A 40 5.26 -10.92 22.41
CA GLY A 40 6.38 -11.85 22.24
C GLY A 40 6.59 -12.36 20.81
N LYS A 41 6.04 -11.67 19.81
CA LYS A 41 6.31 -11.94 18.39
C LYS A 41 7.65 -11.34 17.97
N ASN A 42 8.26 -11.91 16.94
CA ASN A 42 9.48 -11.35 16.32
C ASN A 42 9.23 -10.06 15.52
N TYR A 43 8.00 -9.54 15.55
CA TYR A 43 7.58 -8.34 14.84
C TYR A 43 6.39 -7.68 15.54
N SER A 44 6.26 -6.38 15.34
CA SER A 44 5.14 -5.59 15.84
C SER A 44 4.49 -4.80 14.72
N ILE A 45 3.21 -4.45 14.91
CA ILE A 45 2.46 -3.66 13.95
C ILE A 45 1.87 -2.47 14.70
N GLU A 46 2.48 -1.29 14.51
CA GLU A 46 1.96 -0.05 15.06
C GLU A 46 0.77 0.46 14.24
N VAL A 47 -0.19 1.08 14.93
CA VAL A 47 -1.34 1.76 14.35
C VAL A 47 -1.12 3.26 14.48
N LEU A 48 -0.96 3.93 13.34
CA LEU A 48 -0.74 5.38 13.26
C LEU A 48 -2.00 6.15 12.83
N GLY A 49 -3.10 5.42 12.58
CA GLY A 49 -4.37 6.00 12.20
C GLY A 49 -5.41 4.92 11.89
N PRO A 50 -6.70 5.29 11.82
CA PRO A 50 -7.23 6.65 11.97
C PRO A 50 -7.05 7.20 13.38
N VAL A 51 -6.69 8.47 13.48
CA VAL A 51 -6.60 9.18 14.75
C VAL A 51 -8.00 9.54 15.22
N THR A 52 -8.32 9.17 16.45
CA THR A 52 -9.62 9.36 17.06
C THR A 52 -9.56 10.35 18.22
N ASP A 53 -10.65 11.08 18.40
CA ASP A 53 -10.92 11.87 19.60
C ASP A 53 -12.22 11.38 20.24
N LYS A 54 -12.49 11.83 21.46
CA LYS A 54 -13.75 11.58 22.14
C LYS A 54 -14.59 12.84 22.23
N ASP A 55 -15.90 12.71 22.00
CA ASP A 55 -16.84 13.81 22.25
C ASP A 55 -17.17 13.96 23.75
N GLU A 56 -17.99 14.96 24.08
CA GLU A 56 -18.41 15.27 25.46
C GLU A 56 -19.12 14.09 26.15
N ASN A 57 -19.60 13.11 25.38
CA ASN A 57 -20.28 11.91 25.86
C ASN A 57 -19.38 10.66 25.80
N ASP A 58 -18.05 10.83 25.73
CA ASP A 58 -17.03 9.78 25.64
C ASP A 58 -17.13 8.89 24.38
N ASN A 59 -17.88 9.31 23.36
CA ASN A 59 -17.96 8.52 22.12
C ASN A 59 -16.74 8.79 21.24
N VAL A 60 -16.22 7.72 20.64
CA VAL A 60 -15.15 7.79 19.65
C VAL A 60 -15.65 8.52 18.39
N ARG A 61 -14.87 9.53 17.95
CA ARG A 61 -15.13 10.38 16.78
C ARG A 61 -13.87 10.56 15.94
N LEU A 62 -14.10 10.92 14.69
CA LEU A 62 -13.07 11.25 13.72
C LEU A 62 -13.19 12.73 13.35
N GLU A 63 -12.06 13.44 13.29
CA GLU A 63 -12.06 14.85 12.89
C GLU A 63 -12.51 15.01 11.44
N LYS A 64 -13.31 16.04 11.16
CA LYS A 64 -13.59 16.44 9.78
C LYS A 64 -12.37 17.17 9.20
N ILE A 65 -11.48 16.44 8.55
CA ILE A 65 -10.21 16.95 8.00
C ILE A 65 -10.45 17.97 6.87
N SER A 66 -11.42 17.72 5.98
CA SER A 66 -11.69 18.56 4.81
C SER A 66 -13.11 18.27 4.25
N ASP A 67 -13.27 18.21 2.93
CA ASP A 67 -14.48 17.67 2.30
C ASP A 67 -14.66 16.17 2.58
N TYR A 68 -15.84 15.61 2.27
CA TYR A 68 -16.17 14.22 2.57
C TYR A 68 -15.20 13.22 1.92
N GLY A 69 -14.83 13.44 0.65
CA GLY A 69 -13.95 12.52 -0.08
C GLY A 69 -12.56 12.48 0.53
N LYS A 70 -12.00 13.66 0.83
CA LYS A 70 -10.70 13.77 1.48
C LYS A 70 -10.71 13.28 2.91
N THR A 71 -11.79 13.52 3.65
CA THR A 71 -11.95 13.05 5.04
C THR A 71 -12.05 11.52 5.09
N LYS A 72 -12.85 10.92 4.20
CA LYS A 72 -13.00 9.46 4.10
C LYS A 72 -11.67 8.77 3.87
N ASN A 73 -10.90 9.22 2.88
CA ASN A 73 -9.60 8.64 2.58
C ASN A 73 -8.54 9.03 3.64
N GLY A 74 -8.69 10.21 4.24
CA GLY A 74 -7.79 10.73 5.26
C GLY A 74 -7.79 9.93 6.57
N HIS A 75 -8.89 9.23 6.85
CA HIS A 75 -9.03 8.29 7.97
C HIS A 75 -8.73 6.84 7.58
N SER A 76 -7.85 6.65 6.60
CA SER A 76 -7.29 5.33 6.30
C SER A 76 -6.67 4.71 7.55
N ILE A 77 -6.74 3.37 7.65
CA ILE A 77 -5.91 2.65 8.61
C ILE A 77 -4.46 2.80 8.16
N ILE A 78 -3.61 3.31 9.04
CA ILE A 78 -2.18 3.50 8.78
C ILE A 78 -1.42 2.55 9.68
N LEU A 79 -0.64 1.68 9.08
CA LEU A 79 0.14 0.68 9.81
C LEU A 79 1.63 0.90 9.59
N ARG A 80 2.43 0.69 10.63
CA ARG A 80 3.88 0.57 10.52
C ARG A 80 4.31 -0.79 11.06
N LEU A 81 4.70 -1.69 10.16
CA LEU A 81 5.27 -2.98 10.51
C LEU A 81 6.73 -2.78 10.90
N HIS A 82 7.15 -3.38 12.01
CA HIS A 82 8.53 -3.45 12.44
C HIS A 82 8.98 -4.91 12.52
N TYR A 83 10.00 -5.27 11.73
CA TYR A 83 10.55 -6.62 11.68
C TYR A 83 12.08 -6.55 11.61
N GLY A 84 12.75 -7.02 12.66
CA GLY A 84 14.21 -6.88 12.81
C GLY A 84 14.63 -5.41 12.70
N LYS A 85 15.50 -5.09 11.75
CA LYS A 85 15.99 -3.72 11.52
C LYS A 85 15.09 -2.87 10.61
N PHE A 86 14.09 -3.48 9.96
CA PHE A 86 13.32 -2.81 8.90
C PHE A 86 11.93 -2.40 9.37
N LYS A 87 11.49 -1.25 8.86
CA LYS A 87 10.13 -0.76 9.01
C LYS A 87 9.46 -0.59 7.66
N VAL A 88 8.18 -0.92 7.60
CA VAL A 88 7.34 -0.78 6.41
C VAL A 88 6.11 0.03 6.77
N LEU A 89 5.91 1.15 6.07
CA LEU A 89 4.73 1.99 6.24
C LEU A 89 3.65 1.65 5.20
N PHE A 90 2.44 1.40 5.70
CA PHE A 90 1.22 1.26 4.90
C PHE A 90 0.37 2.50 5.10
N GLY A 91 0.49 3.47 4.18
CA GLY A 91 -0.12 4.80 4.31
C GLY A 91 -1.57 4.92 3.81
N GLY A 92 -2.23 3.82 3.44
CA GLY A 92 -3.60 3.84 2.89
C GLY A 92 -3.80 4.85 1.76
N ASP A 93 -4.91 5.59 1.78
CA ASP A 93 -5.27 6.57 0.76
C ASP A 93 -5.09 8.02 1.21
N LEU A 94 -4.11 8.27 2.10
CA LEU A 94 -3.83 9.60 2.61
C LEU A 94 -3.66 10.64 1.49
N ASN A 95 -4.16 11.83 1.79
CA ASN A 95 -4.09 13.01 0.94
C ASN A 95 -3.49 14.19 1.73
N LYS A 96 -3.13 15.29 1.04
CA LYS A 96 -2.45 16.43 1.67
C LYS A 96 -3.11 16.93 2.96
N PRO A 97 -4.44 17.17 3.04
CA PRO A 97 -5.07 17.55 4.31
C PRO A 97 -4.86 16.53 5.42
N ALA A 98 -4.98 15.24 5.12
CA ALA A 98 -4.82 14.17 6.11
C ALA A 98 -3.37 14.05 6.59
N GLU A 99 -2.39 14.13 5.69
CA GLU A 99 -0.97 14.16 6.05
C GLU A 99 -0.64 15.36 6.95
N LYS A 100 -1.16 16.55 6.62
CA LYS A 100 -0.99 17.74 7.47
C LYS A 100 -1.62 17.56 8.85
N PHE A 101 -2.81 16.95 8.90
CA PHE A 101 -3.50 16.64 10.15
C PHE A 101 -2.65 15.70 11.01
N LEU A 102 -2.16 14.59 10.45
CA LEU A 102 -1.32 13.62 11.17
C LEU A 102 -0.01 14.23 11.66
N LEU A 103 0.70 14.98 10.80
CA LEU A 103 1.94 15.64 11.19
C LEU A 103 1.71 16.65 12.32
N LYS A 104 0.61 17.41 12.30
CA LYS A 104 0.25 18.30 13.42
C LYS A 104 -0.05 17.49 14.69
N HIS A 105 -0.84 16.42 14.57
CA HIS A 105 -1.25 15.58 15.70
C HIS A 105 -0.03 14.98 16.41
N TYR A 106 0.78 14.19 15.68
CA TYR A 106 1.91 13.47 16.24
C TYR A 106 3.05 14.35 16.75
N THR A 107 3.09 15.59 16.28
CA THR A 107 4.09 16.57 16.70
C THR A 107 3.52 17.69 17.58
N LYS A 108 2.26 17.53 18.04
CA LYS A 108 1.57 18.41 18.98
C LYS A 108 1.53 19.89 18.56
N ARG A 109 1.35 20.15 17.26
CA ARG A 109 1.30 21.51 16.68
C ARG A 109 -0.12 21.96 16.37
N LYS A 110 -0.43 23.22 16.71
CA LYS A 110 -1.69 23.88 16.35
C LYS A 110 -1.74 24.31 14.88
N SER A 111 -0.62 24.76 14.33
CA SER A 111 -0.50 25.24 12.95
C SER A 111 0.51 24.42 12.15
N PHE A 112 0.32 24.39 10.83
CA PHE A 112 1.24 23.72 9.91
C PHE A 112 2.27 24.73 9.39
N PRO A 113 3.58 24.56 9.67
CA PRO A 113 4.61 25.49 9.27
C PRO A 113 4.78 25.52 7.74
N ARG A 114 5.33 26.62 7.22
CA ARG A 114 5.68 26.72 5.80
C ARG A 114 6.86 25.81 5.49
N TYR A 115 6.74 25.01 4.43
CA TYR A 115 7.81 24.12 3.96
C TYR A 115 9.15 24.85 3.81
N GLY A 116 10.23 24.20 4.24
CA GLY A 116 11.61 24.69 4.12
C GLY A 116 12.06 25.66 5.23
N THR A 117 11.15 26.13 6.07
CA THR A 117 11.49 26.90 7.28
C THR A 117 12.09 25.99 8.37
N GLU A 118 12.84 26.57 9.32
CA GLU A 118 13.34 25.81 10.48
C GLU A 118 12.22 25.13 11.26
N ALA A 119 11.08 25.80 11.44
CA ALA A 119 9.91 25.19 12.08
C ALA A 119 9.38 23.95 11.34
N SER A 120 9.43 23.95 9.99
CA SER A 120 9.07 22.79 9.18
C SER A 120 10.10 21.66 9.31
N LYS A 121 11.40 21.98 9.33
CA LYS A 121 12.47 20.99 9.55
C LYS A 121 12.33 20.34 10.92
N THR A 122 12.14 21.12 11.99
CA THR A 122 11.90 20.60 13.35
C THR A 122 10.68 19.69 13.41
N MET A 123 9.57 20.08 12.78
CA MET A 123 8.36 19.24 12.69
C MET A 123 8.64 17.91 11.99
N ILE A 124 9.39 17.93 10.88
CA ILE A 124 9.74 16.72 10.13
C ILE A 124 10.60 15.80 11.01
N GLU A 125 11.62 16.31 11.70
CA GLU A 125 12.48 15.50 12.56
C GLU A 125 11.71 14.85 13.72
N GLU A 126 10.80 15.59 14.36
CA GLU A 126 9.93 15.03 15.40
C GLU A 126 8.98 13.97 14.81
N ALA A 127 8.42 14.21 13.62
CA ALA A 127 7.52 13.29 12.95
C ALA A 127 8.21 11.99 12.51
N LYS A 128 9.53 12.00 12.22
CA LYS A 128 10.29 10.78 11.89
C LYS A 128 10.22 9.73 13.00
N HIS A 129 10.11 10.14 14.26
CA HIS A 129 9.91 9.21 15.38
C HIS A 129 8.71 8.27 15.13
N TRP A 130 7.64 8.80 14.55
CA TRP A 130 6.38 8.09 14.29
C TRP A 130 6.35 7.42 12.92
N PHE A 131 6.82 8.11 11.89
CA PHE A 131 6.56 7.71 10.51
C PHE A 131 7.74 7.09 9.78
N ASN A 132 8.97 7.22 10.30
CA ASN A 132 10.15 6.75 9.58
C ASN A 132 10.05 5.26 9.26
N ALA A 133 10.28 4.91 7.99
CA ALA A 133 10.25 3.54 7.48
C ALA A 133 11.16 3.38 6.25
N GLU A 134 11.79 2.21 6.10
CA GLU A 134 12.66 1.87 4.96
C GLU A 134 11.86 1.72 3.66
N VAL A 135 10.68 1.12 3.77
CA VAL A 135 9.77 0.85 2.65
C VAL A 135 8.45 1.56 2.90
N MET A 136 7.96 2.28 1.89
CA MET A 136 6.65 2.91 1.93
C MET A 136 5.75 2.33 0.84
N LYS A 137 4.60 1.78 1.24
CA LYS A 137 3.48 1.66 0.32
C LYS A 137 2.92 3.06 0.08
N VAL A 138 3.16 3.57 -1.14
CA VAL A 138 2.75 4.91 -1.55
C VAL A 138 1.24 5.06 -1.42
N CYS A 139 0.82 6.20 -0.88
CA CYS A 139 -0.57 6.50 -0.60
C CYS A 139 -1.40 6.60 -1.87
N HIS A 140 -2.68 6.22 -1.78
CA HIS A 140 -3.71 6.51 -2.77
C HIS A 140 -3.29 6.13 -4.20
N HIS A 141 -2.81 4.90 -4.37
CA HIS A 141 -2.40 4.32 -5.65
C HIS A 141 -1.28 5.07 -6.41
N GLY A 142 -0.67 6.10 -5.83
CA GLY A 142 0.26 6.98 -6.54
C GLY A 142 -0.37 8.30 -7.02
N ALA A 143 -1.36 8.82 -6.28
CA ALA A 143 -1.88 10.17 -6.47
C ALA A 143 -0.86 11.26 -6.10
N ALA A 144 -0.89 12.38 -6.82
CA ALA A 144 -0.02 13.54 -6.57
C ALA A 144 -0.42 14.38 -5.34
N ASP A 145 -1.52 14.03 -4.66
CA ASP A 145 -2.01 14.77 -3.50
C ASP A 145 -1.29 14.38 -2.21
N VAL A 146 0.03 14.53 -2.22
CA VAL A 146 0.94 14.31 -1.07
C VAL A 146 1.72 15.59 -0.72
N THR A 147 2.26 15.66 0.50
CA THR A 147 3.11 16.74 1.02
C THR A 147 4.57 16.32 1.03
N ASN A 148 5.47 17.29 0.91
CA ASN A 148 6.92 17.01 0.95
C ASN A 148 7.34 16.67 2.39
N GLU A 149 6.70 17.31 3.37
CA GLU A 149 6.91 17.11 4.80
C GLU A 149 6.62 15.66 5.20
N PHE A 150 5.50 15.09 4.74
CA PHE A 150 5.16 13.70 5.07
C PHE A 150 6.16 12.73 4.42
N MET A 151 6.52 12.92 3.14
CA MET A 151 7.56 12.11 2.50
C MET A 151 8.89 12.19 3.25
N SER A 152 9.27 13.39 3.70
CA SER A 152 10.51 13.61 4.46
C SER A 152 10.47 13.00 5.87
N ALA A 153 9.28 12.92 6.48
CA ALA A 153 9.07 12.28 7.78
C ALA A 153 9.09 10.75 7.67
N VAL A 154 8.54 10.18 6.59
CA VAL A 154 8.65 8.74 6.31
C VAL A 154 10.08 8.37 5.92
N ASN A 155 10.74 9.21 5.12
CA ASN A 155 12.12 9.03 4.65
C ASN A 155 12.43 7.62 4.09
N PRO A 156 11.62 7.08 3.16
CA PRO A 156 11.80 5.74 2.64
C PRO A 156 12.85 5.69 1.53
N ALA A 157 13.54 4.55 1.39
CA ALA A 157 14.44 4.31 0.27
C ALA A 157 13.79 3.48 -0.85
N CYS A 158 12.74 2.73 -0.52
CA CYS A 158 11.96 1.99 -1.49
C CYS A 158 10.48 2.36 -1.41
N PHE A 159 9.89 2.64 -2.57
CA PHE A 159 8.48 2.94 -2.72
C PHE A 159 7.78 1.82 -3.46
N VAL A 160 6.65 1.36 -2.93
CA VAL A 160 5.76 0.38 -3.55
C VAL A 160 4.46 1.08 -3.94
N ILE A 161 4.16 1.10 -5.22
CA ILE A 161 2.98 1.73 -5.81
C ILE A 161 2.07 0.62 -6.33
N SER A 162 0.84 0.60 -5.80
CA SER A 162 -0.20 -0.33 -6.25
C SER A 162 -1.16 0.50 -7.10
N SER A 163 -0.89 0.51 -8.39
CA SER A 163 -1.65 1.18 -9.45
C SER A 163 -2.26 0.12 -10.38
N GLY A 164 -3.22 0.54 -11.21
CA GLY A 164 -4.02 -0.34 -12.06
C GLY A 164 -4.22 0.24 -13.46
N ASP A 165 -4.24 -0.61 -14.49
CA ASP A 165 -4.46 -0.27 -15.91
C ASP A 165 -5.87 0.29 -16.26
N GLN A 166 -6.80 0.37 -15.29
CA GLN A 166 -8.20 0.74 -15.53
C GLN A 166 -8.73 1.79 -14.56
N GLU A 167 -7.94 2.82 -14.27
CA GLU A 167 -8.43 3.95 -13.48
C GLU A 167 -8.43 5.27 -14.24
N GLY A 168 -9.43 6.12 -13.97
CA GLY A 168 -9.63 7.41 -14.64
C GLY A 168 -8.64 8.51 -14.20
N HIS A 169 -7.65 8.21 -13.36
CA HIS A 169 -6.82 9.20 -12.68
C HIS A 169 -5.33 9.19 -13.07
N VAL A 170 -4.92 8.30 -13.99
CA VAL A 170 -3.55 8.19 -14.53
C VAL A 170 -2.53 8.00 -13.42
N HIS A 171 -2.75 7.03 -12.54
CA HIS A 171 -1.83 6.64 -11.48
C HIS A 171 -0.83 5.57 -11.94
N PRO A 172 0.44 5.63 -11.49
CA PRO A 172 1.02 6.70 -10.70
C PRO A 172 1.18 7.99 -11.49
N ARG A 173 0.94 9.14 -10.84
CA ARG A 173 1.10 10.44 -11.49
C ARG A 173 2.59 10.73 -11.77
N PRO A 174 2.96 11.26 -12.95
CA PRO A 174 4.36 11.52 -13.27
C PRO A 174 5.01 12.56 -12.35
N ASP A 175 4.27 13.58 -11.91
CA ASP A 175 4.76 14.57 -10.95
C ASP A 175 4.95 14.00 -9.54
N LEU A 176 4.19 12.97 -9.16
CA LEU A 176 4.48 12.19 -7.97
C LEU A 176 5.79 11.42 -8.13
N LEU A 177 6.00 10.70 -9.24
CA LEU A 177 7.22 9.91 -9.44
C LEU A 177 8.49 10.76 -9.29
N GLY A 178 8.52 11.95 -9.88
CA GLY A 178 9.62 12.89 -9.70
C GLY A 178 9.80 13.36 -8.25
N ARG A 179 8.69 13.51 -7.51
CA ARG A 179 8.71 13.85 -6.09
C ARG A 179 9.26 12.71 -5.23
N LEU A 180 8.86 11.47 -5.49
CA LEU A 180 9.37 10.29 -4.78
C LEU A 180 10.88 10.13 -5.02
N GLY A 181 11.34 10.35 -6.25
CA GLY A 181 12.77 10.38 -6.56
C GLY A 181 13.54 11.47 -5.79
N LYS A 182 12.95 12.67 -5.65
CA LYS A 182 13.59 13.80 -4.96
C LYS A 182 13.65 13.64 -3.43
N TYR A 183 12.62 13.06 -2.82
CA TYR A 183 12.49 12.98 -1.36
C TYR A 183 12.72 11.56 -0.80
N GLY A 184 12.99 10.59 -1.66
CA GLY A 184 13.45 9.28 -1.23
C GLY A 184 14.84 9.35 -0.61
N ARG A 185 15.11 8.42 0.30
CA ARG A 185 16.39 8.26 0.98
C ARG A 185 17.41 7.59 0.06
N GLY A 186 18.61 8.17 -0.03
CA GLY A 186 19.73 7.67 -0.83
C GLY A 186 19.82 8.33 -2.22
N ASP A 187 20.91 8.07 -2.93
CA ASP A 187 21.19 8.68 -4.24
C ASP A 187 20.26 8.17 -5.36
N SER A 188 19.70 6.97 -5.18
CA SER A 188 18.80 6.33 -6.14
C SER A 188 17.69 5.57 -5.41
N PRO A 189 16.67 6.26 -4.87
CA PRO A 189 15.53 5.59 -4.25
C PRO A 189 14.77 4.74 -5.27
N VAL A 190 14.38 3.54 -4.87
CA VAL A 190 13.73 2.57 -5.76
C VAL A 190 12.24 2.84 -5.84
N LEU A 191 11.72 2.88 -7.07
CA LEU A 191 10.30 3.03 -7.38
C LEU A 191 9.78 1.76 -8.03
N LEU A 192 8.95 1.01 -7.30
CA LEU A 192 8.26 -0.16 -7.82
C LEU A 192 6.77 0.18 -7.96
N SER A 193 6.23 0.03 -9.16
CA SER A 193 4.82 0.21 -9.48
C SER A 193 4.30 -1.03 -10.19
N THR A 194 3.20 -1.58 -9.70
CA THR A 194 2.55 -2.76 -10.29
C THR A 194 2.35 -2.62 -11.81
N GLU A 195 1.98 -1.43 -12.27
CA GLU A 195 1.85 -1.14 -13.70
C GLU A 195 3.17 -0.93 -14.44
N LEU A 196 4.14 -0.18 -13.90
CA LEU A 196 5.42 0.04 -14.58
C LEU A 196 6.20 -1.27 -14.80
N GLN A 197 5.98 -2.27 -13.94
CA GLN A 197 6.60 -3.58 -14.06
C GLN A 197 5.80 -4.56 -14.94
N ARG A 198 4.63 -4.16 -15.47
CA ARG A 198 3.87 -4.93 -16.45
C ARG A 198 4.34 -4.55 -17.86
N SER A 199 5.09 -5.43 -18.54
CA SER A 199 5.72 -5.14 -19.85
C SER A 199 5.14 -5.97 -21.01
N THR A 200 4.06 -6.70 -20.80
CA THR A 200 3.44 -7.57 -21.80
C THR A 200 2.05 -7.10 -22.17
N ARG A 201 1.67 -7.34 -23.43
CA ARG A 201 0.30 -7.15 -23.87
C ARG A 201 -0.63 -8.10 -23.13
N GLU A 202 -1.79 -7.61 -22.76
CA GLU A 202 -2.93 -8.45 -22.40
C GLU A 202 -3.10 -9.50 -23.50
N HIS A 203 -3.03 -10.77 -23.11
CA HIS A 203 -3.17 -11.88 -24.02
C HIS A 203 -4.28 -12.76 -23.50
N GLU A 204 -5.27 -12.99 -24.35
CA GLU A 204 -6.35 -13.90 -24.07
C GLU A 204 -5.89 -15.35 -24.24
N ASP A 205 -6.42 -16.26 -23.43
CA ASP A 205 -6.15 -17.69 -23.58
C ASP A 205 -6.68 -18.15 -24.95
N LYS A 206 -5.75 -18.43 -25.88
CA LYS A 206 -6.06 -18.91 -27.23
C LYS A 206 -6.86 -20.20 -27.22
N ASN A 207 -6.70 -21.05 -26.20
CA ASN A 207 -7.47 -22.28 -26.05
C ASN A 207 -8.93 -21.96 -25.67
N VAL A 208 -9.15 -21.00 -24.79
CA VAL A 208 -10.50 -20.52 -24.43
C VAL A 208 -11.16 -19.90 -25.66
N ILE A 209 -10.48 -19.02 -26.39
CA ILE A 209 -11.01 -18.44 -27.65
C ILE A 209 -11.34 -19.52 -28.67
N SER A 210 -10.45 -20.50 -28.87
CA SER A 210 -10.65 -21.61 -29.81
C SER A 210 -11.86 -22.47 -29.42
N THR A 211 -12.00 -22.75 -28.13
CA THR A 211 -13.13 -23.50 -27.57
C THR A 211 -14.44 -22.74 -27.72
N LEU A 212 -14.43 -21.44 -27.42
CA LEU A 212 -15.59 -20.56 -27.58
C LEU A 212 -16.05 -20.51 -29.05
N LYS A 213 -15.13 -20.33 -30.00
CA LYS A 213 -15.43 -20.36 -31.44
C LYS A 213 -16.05 -21.69 -31.87
N LYS A 214 -15.53 -22.83 -31.38
CA LYS A 214 -16.09 -24.16 -31.66
C LYS A 214 -17.50 -24.32 -31.09
N ASN A 215 -17.74 -23.83 -29.88
CA ASN A 215 -19.04 -23.91 -29.23
C ASN A 215 -20.08 -23.03 -29.95
N ILE A 216 -19.72 -21.80 -30.35
CA ILE A 216 -20.59 -20.94 -31.17
C ILE A 216 -20.93 -21.61 -32.50
N ALA A 217 -19.95 -22.19 -33.20
CA ALA A 217 -20.20 -22.90 -34.46
C ALA A 217 -21.13 -24.11 -34.31
N LYS A 218 -21.07 -24.82 -33.17
CA LYS A 218 -21.98 -25.91 -32.84
C LYS A 218 -23.38 -25.40 -32.49
N MET A 219 -23.48 -24.29 -31.75
CA MET A 219 -24.75 -23.67 -31.38
C MET A 219 -25.59 -23.30 -32.62
N VAL A 220 -24.96 -22.72 -33.64
CA VAL A 220 -25.62 -22.37 -34.92
C VAL A 220 -26.24 -23.59 -35.61
N LYS A 221 -25.61 -24.77 -35.47
CA LYS A 221 -26.09 -26.01 -36.11
C LYS A 221 -27.13 -26.73 -35.26
N ASN A 222 -26.87 -26.89 -33.96
CA ASN A 222 -27.69 -27.65 -33.03
C ASN A 222 -27.80 -26.88 -31.69
N PRO A 223 -28.84 -26.04 -31.54
CA PRO A 223 -29.04 -25.27 -30.31
C PRO A 223 -29.28 -26.15 -29.09
N SER A 224 -28.68 -25.81 -27.95
CA SER A 224 -29.00 -26.44 -26.65
C SER A 224 -28.62 -25.56 -25.47
N ASP A 225 -29.35 -25.68 -24.37
CA ASP A 225 -29.11 -24.92 -23.13
C ASP A 225 -27.71 -25.22 -22.55
N LYS A 226 -27.24 -26.46 -22.69
CA LYS A 226 -25.88 -26.84 -22.29
C LYS A 226 -24.81 -26.09 -23.07
N LEU A 227 -24.99 -25.91 -24.38
CA LEU A 227 -24.06 -25.12 -25.20
C LEU A 227 -24.14 -23.62 -24.86
N ASN A 228 -25.32 -23.09 -24.54
CA ASN A 228 -25.47 -21.70 -24.09
C ASN A 228 -24.66 -21.46 -22.81
N ALA A 229 -24.82 -22.32 -21.81
CA ALA A 229 -24.08 -22.24 -20.55
C ALA A 229 -22.56 -22.29 -20.76
N LEU A 230 -22.05 -23.17 -21.64
CA LEU A 230 -20.62 -23.27 -21.94
C LEU A 230 -20.07 -22.04 -22.69
N ILE A 231 -20.90 -21.39 -23.52
CA ILE A 231 -20.52 -20.15 -24.21
C ILE A 231 -20.49 -18.99 -23.21
N GLU A 232 -21.52 -18.86 -22.37
CA GLU A 232 -21.56 -17.87 -21.29
C GLU A 232 -20.39 -18.04 -20.32
N GLU A 233 -20.05 -19.28 -19.95
CA GLU A 233 -18.89 -19.56 -19.10
C GLU A 233 -17.58 -19.10 -19.76
N GLY A 234 -17.40 -19.38 -21.06
CA GLY A 234 -16.23 -18.94 -21.81
C GLY A 234 -16.13 -17.42 -21.94
N ILE A 235 -17.25 -16.73 -22.19
CA ILE A 235 -17.32 -15.27 -22.21
C ILE A 235 -16.99 -14.70 -20.82
N ASN A 236 -17.61 -15.24 -19.76
CA ASN A 236 -17.36 -14.84 -18.38
C ASN A 236 -15.91 -15.12 -17.97
N HIS A 237 -15.27 -16.14 -18.53
CA HIS A 237 -13.86 -16.42 -18.30
C HIS A 237 -12.94 -15.40 -18.97
N LEU A 238 -13.17 -15.07 -20.26
CA LEU A 238 -12.41 -14.03 -20.97
C LEU A 238 -12.70 -12.63 -20.42
N ALA A 239 -13.89 -12.39 -19.88
CA ALA A 239 -14.24 -11.13 -19.22
C ALA A 239 -13.58 -10.97 -17.85
N LYS A 240 -12.97 -12.03 -17.28
CA LYS A 240 -12.12 -11.88 -16.09
C LYS A 240 -10.83 -11.19 -16.49
N THR A 241 -10.31 -10.38 -15.59
CA THR A 241 -8.98 -9.81 -15.76
C THR A 241 -7.95 -10.94 -15.83
N ASN A 242 -7.18 -11.00 -16.93
CA ASN A 242 -6.05 -11.92 -17.11
C ASN A 242 -4.85 -11.49 -16.24
N VAL A 243 -5.08 -11.33 -14.93
CA VAL A 243 -4.07 -10.94 -13.94
C VAL A 243 -3.15 -12.14 -13.71
N ASP A 244 -2.38 -12.52 -14.72
CA ASP A 244 -1.10 -13.10 -14.41
C ASP A 244 -0.29 -12.04 -13.66
N VAL A 245 0.19 -12.43 -12.49
CA VAL A 245 0.69 -11.60 -11.39
C VAL A 245 2.11 -11.09 -11.68
N TYR A 246 2.40 -10.72 -12.93
CA TYR A 246 3.74 -10.30 -13.36
C TYR A 246 4.17 -8.97 -12.74
N GLY A 247 3.22 -8.05 -12.53
CA GLY A 247 3.45 -6.78 -11.86
C GLY A 247 3.47 -6.84 -10.32
N ALA A 248 3.20 -7.98 -9.68
CA ALA A 248 3.20 -8.00 -8.22
C ALA A 248 4.59 -7.78 -7.66
N ILE A 249 4.62 -6.90 -6.66
CA ILE A 249 5.81 -6.56 -5.92
C ILE A 249 5.83 -7.38 -4.64
N TYR A 250 6.89 -8.15 -4.47
CA TYR A 250 7.14 -8.98 -3.31
C TYR A 250 8.14 -8.27 -2.41
N LEU A 251 7.74 -8.03 -1.17
CA LEU A 251 8.62 -7.59 -0.10
C LEU A 251 8.94 -8.79 0.80
N LYS A 252 10.22 -9.08 1.00
CA LYS A 252 10.70 -10.17 1.88
C LYS A 252 11.81 -9.65 2.78
N THR A 253 11.84 -10.09 4.03
CA THR A 253 12.92 -9.76 4.95
C THR A 253 13.13 -10.89 5.95
N ASP A 254 14.39 -11.09 6.34
CA ASP A 254 14.80 -11.96 7.46
C ASP A 254 15.14 -11.15 8.73
N GLY A 255 14.93 -9.82 8.69
CA GLY A 255 15.20 -8.90 9.79
C GLY A 255 16.59 -8.25 9.73
N ASP A 256 17.51 -8.83 8.96
CA ASP A 256 18.86 -8.29 8.71
C ASP A 256 19.05 -7.79 7.28
N ARG A 257 18.35 -8.41 6.34
CA ARG A 257 18.27 -8.03 4.92
C ARG A 257 16.82 -7.87 4.49
N LEU A 258 16.61 -7.02 3.49
CA LEU A 258 15.30 -6.78 2.90
C LEU A 258 15.43 -6.85 1.38
N ILE A 259 14.53 -7.60 0.75
CA ILE A 259 14.44 -7.74 -0.69
C ILE A 259 13.08 -7.23 -1.15
N THR A 260 13.09 -6.35 -2.14
CA THR A 260 11.92 -6.05 -2.95
C THR A 260 12.11 -6.61 -4.35
N ALA A 261 11.19 -7.44 -4.81
CA ALA A 261 11.32 -8.18 -6.04
C ALA A 261 10.04 -8.15 -6.87
N PHE A 262 10.17 -8.27 -8.18
CA PHE A 262 9.07 -8.55 -9.09
C PHE A 262 9.49 -9.63 -10.07
N LYS A 263 8.50 -10.34 -10.60
CA LYS A 263 8.76 -11.44 -11.51
C LYS A 263 9.08 -10.85 -12.89
N ILE A 264 10.19 -11.25 -13.48
CA ILE A 264 10.50 -10.90 -14.86
C ILE A 264 9.52 -11.66 -15.75
N GLU A 265 8.96 -10.96 -16.74
CA GLU A 265 8.06 -11.51 -17.76
C GLU A 265 8.81 -12.35 -18.81
N GLU A 266 9.82 -13.12 -18.39
CA GLU A 266 10.62 -14.00 -19.24
C GLU A 266 10.24 -15.47 -18.99
N LYS A 267 10.19 -16.30 -20.05
CA LYS A 267 9.99 -17.76 -19.93
C LYS A 267 11.20 -18.51 -19.35
N SER A 268 12.15 -17.79 -18.78
CA SER A 268 13.36 -18.37 -18.20
C SER A 268 13.02 -19.22 -16.98
N LYS A 269 13.50 -20.47 -16.96
CA LYS A 269 13.38 -21.32 -15.78
C LYS A 269 14.32 -20.89 -14.64
N LEU A 270 15.39 -20.16 -14.97
CA LEU A 270 16.49 -19.82 -14.07
C LEU A 270 16.53 -18.35 -13.64
N LYS A 271 16.08 -17.41 -14.49
CA LYS A 271 16.07 -15.97 -14.23
C LYS A 271 14.64 -15.44 -14.18
N LYS A 272 13.95 -15.73 -13.08
CA LYS A 272 12.52 -15.37 -12.92
C LYS A 272 12.27 -14.07 -12.18
N TRP A 273 13.27 -13.54 -11.49
CA TRP A 273 13.10 -12.45 -10.53
C TRP A 273 14.09 -11.33 -10.81
N PHE A 274 13.57 -10.11 -10.83
CA PHE A 274 14.36 -8.91 -10.68
C PHE A 274 14.15 -8.44 -9.24
N TYR A 275 15.21 -8.04 -8.57
CA TYR A 275 15.12 -7.64 -7.18
C TYR A 275 16.12 -6.57 -6.80
N PHE A 276 15.77 -5.86 -5.74
CA PHE A 276 16.60 -4.90 -5.04
C PHE A 276 16.81 -5.42 -3.62
N GLU A 277 18.06 -5.55 -3.21
CA GLU A 277 18.47 -6.03 -1.88
C GLU A 277 19.04 -4.89 -1.05
N TYR A 278 18.55 -4.79 0.19
CA TYR A 278 18.94 -3.77 1.14
C TYR A 278 19.50 -4.36 2.42
N LYS A 279 20.43 -3.63 3.03
CA LYS A 279 20.94 -3.89 4.37
C LYS A 279 21.12 -2.60 5.14
N ILE A 280 20.86 -2.67 6.44
CA ILE A 280 21.20 -1.60 7.38
C ILE A 280 22.55 -1.95 7.99
N ASP A 281 23.53 -1.07 7.82
CA ASP A 281 24.87 -1.24 8.37
C ASP A 281 24.95 -0.91 9.86
N ASN A 282 26.15 -1.01 10.44
CA ASN A 282 26.36 -0.77 11.87
C ASN A 282 26.19 0.71 12.28
N SER A 283 26.27 1.65 11.33
CA SER A 283 25.94 3.07 11.53
C SER A 283 24.43 3.35 11.44
N GLY A 284 23.62 2.35 11.10
CA GLY A 284 22.20 2.52 10.87
C GLY A 284 21.87 3.04 9.47
N GLU A 285 22.85 3.07 8.56
CA GLU A 285 22.66 3.53 7.20
C GLU A 285 22.11 2.40 6.32
N LEU A 286 21.05 2.70 5.56
CA LEU A 286 20.45 1.77 4.62
C LEU A 286 21.21 1.84 3.29
N THR A 287 21.73 0.70 2.85
CA THR A 287 22.47 0.57 1.59
C THR A 287 21.74 -0.36 0.63
N LEU A 288 21.69 0.02 -0.65
CA LEU A 288 21.28 -0.87 -1.74
C LEU A 288 22.49 -1.69 -2.17
N ILE A 289 22.40 -3.01 -2.06
CA ILE A 289 23.52 -3.93 -2.33
C ILE A 289 23.47 -4.47 -3.76
N SER A 290 22.28 -4.74 -4.29
CA SER A 290 22.06 -5.24 -5.65
C SER A 290 20.68 -4.89 -6.14
#